data_AF-A0A3A0G199-F1
#
_entry.id   AF-A0A3A0G199-F1
#
_cell.length_a   1.000
_cell.length_b   1.000
_cell.length_c   1.000
_cell.angle_alpha   90.00
_cell.angle_beta   90.00
_cell.angle_gamma   90.00
#
_symmetry.space_group_name_H-M   'P 1'
#
loop_
_entity.id
_entity.type
_entity.pdbx_description
1 polymer ?
#
loop_
_entity_poly.entity_id
_entity_poly.type
_entity_poly.pdbx_seq_one_letter_code
_entity_poly.pdbx_strand_id
1 'polypeptide(L)'
;PYESLTRYYGFYSCRSRGEREKLAPAVEPGKLPEPKTKASSSWAACMKRILEINPLECPKCKSQMRIVAFIQDPLEITKIMRSLKIPEFSPPPKLPRAPPDTFDTYYQN
;
A
#
# COMPACT_ATOMS: atom_id res chain seq x y z
N PRO A 1 30.09 7.70 -33.18
CA PRO A 1 29.71 8.61 -32.07
C PRO A 1 28.31 8.25 -31.55
N TYR A 2 28.26 7.52 -30.43
CA TYR A 2 27.01 7.08 -29.82
C TYR A 2 26.49 8.19 -28.89
N GLU A 3 25.38 8.82 -29.24
CA GLU A 3 24.72 9.81 -28.40
C GLU A 3 23.77 9.08 -27.44
N SER A 4 23.97 9.26 -26.13
CA SER A 4 23.07 8.70 -25.13
C SER A 4 21.70 9.36 -25.23
N LEU A 5 20.70 8.61 -25.70
CA LEU A 5 19.28 9.03 -25.78
C LEU A 5 18.58 9.11 -24.41
N THR A 6 19.32 8.95 -23.30
CA THR A 6 18.72 8.97 -21.96
C THR A 6 18.38 10.41 -21.56
N ARG A 7 17.17 10.86 -21.89
CA ARG A 7 16.61 12.11 -21.37
C ARG A 7 16.29 11.93 -19.89
N TYR A 8 17.21 12.36 -19.03
CA TYR A 8 16.98 12.39 -17.59
C TYR A 8 15.86 13.39 -17.27
N TYR A 9 14.66 12.89 -16.97
CA TYR A 9 13.60 13.70 -16.38
C TYR A 9 13.96 13.95 -14.91
N GLY A 10 14.75 14.99 -14.67
CA GLY A 10 15.34 15.34 -13.37
C GLY A 10 14.35 15.64 -12.25
N PHE A 11 13.04 15.57 -12.50
CA PHE A 11 11.98 15.88 -11.54
C PHE A 11 12.13 15.13 -10.21
N TYR A 12 12.58 13.87 -10.24
CA TYR A 12 12.79 13.04 -9.05
C TYR A 12 14.23 13.02 -8.51
N SER A 13 15.16 13.76 -9.13
CA SER A 13 16.55 13.81 -8.67
C SER A 13 16.65 14.43 -7.27
N CYS A 14 17.65 13.99 -6.47
CA CYS A 14 17.88 14.53 -5.13
C CYS A 14 18.04 16.05 -5.14
N ARG A 15 18.68 16.59 -6.19
CA ARG A 15 18.84 18.03 -6.41
C ARG A 15 17.48 18.73 -6.59
N SER A 16 16.65 18.27 -7.52
CA SER A 16 15.35 18.90 -7.79
C SER A 16 14.38 18.78 -6.62
N ARG A 17 14.46 17.73 -5.81
CA ARG A 17 13.70 17.65 -4.54
C ARG A 17 14.15 18.72 -3.55
N GLY A 18 15.46 18.86 -3.33
CA GLY A 18 16.01 19.85 -2.40
C GLY A 18 15.74 21.30 -2.82
N GLU A 19 15.75 21.59 -4.12
CA GLU A 19 15.36 22.92 -4.63
C GLU A 19 13.87 23.22 -4.37
N ARG A 20 12.97 22.23 -4.55
CA ARG A 20 11.55 22.39 -4.23
C ARG A 20 11.28 22.56 -2.75
N GLU A 21 12.02 21.86 -1.91
CA GLU A 21 11.90 21.97 -0.45
C GLU A 21 12.29 23.37 0.03
N LYS A 22 13.34 23.96 -0.53
CA LYS A 22 13.72 25.36 -0.28
C LYS A 22 12.68 26.38 -0.74
N LEU A 23 11.95 26.06 -1.82
CA LEU A 23 10.91 26.90 -2.40
C LEU A 23 9.51 26.61 -1.84
N ALA A 24 9.36 25.58 -1.00
CA ALA A 24 8.07 25.18 -0.46
C ALA A 24 7.60 26.25 0.55
N PRO A 25 6.34 26.72 0.46
CA PRO A 25 5.79 27.62 1.45
C PRO A 25 5.76 26.93 2.82
N ALA A 26 5.93 27.70 3.89
CA ALA A 26 5.78 27.21 5.25
C ALA A 26 4.41 26.53 5.39
N VAL A 27 4.40 25.23 5.69
CA VAL A 27 3.18 24.49 5.94
C VAL A 27 2.65 24.94 7.30
N GLU A 28 1.53 25.66 7.30
CA GLU A 28 0.82 26.03 8.53
C GLU A 28 0.51 24.75 9.34
N PRO A 29 0.96 24.66 10.61
CA PRO A 29 0.75 23.48 11.42
C PRO A 29 -0.76 23.27 11.65
N GLY A 30 -1.30 22.16 11.14
CA GLY A 30 -2.69 21.75 11.31
C GLY A 30 -3.53 21.74 10.04
N LYS A 31 -3.04 22.29 8.92
CA LYS A 31 -3.74 22.17 7.63
C LYS A 31 -3.11 21.07 6.79
N LEU A 32 -3.74 19.89 6.79
CA LEU A 32 -3.42 18.85 5.80
C LEU A 32 -3.63 19.47 4.41
N PRO A 33 -2.64 19.41 3.50
CA PRO A 33 -2.84 19.89 2.14
C PRO A 33 -3.99 19.09 1.52
N GLU A 34 -4.97 19.79 0.95
CA GLU A 34 -6.02 19.13 0.18
C GLU A 34 -5.35 18.25 -0.89
N PRO A 35 -5.74 16.96 -0.99
CA PRO A 35 -5.13 16.06 -1.95
C PRO A 35 -5.41 16.61 -3.36
N LYS A 36 -4.35 17.13 -4.00
CA LYS A 36 -4.42 17.75 -5.33
C LYS A 36 -4.75 16.73 -6.44
N THR A 37 -4.73 15.45 -6.12
CA THR A 37 -4.95 14.35 -7.05
C THR A 37 -6.16 13.53 -6.63
N LYS A 38 -6.96 13.09 -7.61
CA LYS A 38 -7.99 12.09 -7.37
C LYS A 38 -7.32 10.85 -6.75
N ALA A 39 -7.86 10.38 -5.63
CA ALA A 39 -7.39 9.13 -5.02
C ALA A 39 -7.44 8.01 -6.07
N SER A 40 -6.43 7.14 -6.06
CA SER A 40 -6.39 6.02 -7.01
C SER A 40 -7.69 5.24 -6.93
N SER A 41 -8.34 5.00 -8.08
CA SER A 41 -9.56 4.20 -8.14
C SER A 41 -9.32 2.78 -7.63
N SER A 42 -8.11 2.23 -7.81
CA SER A 42 -7.72 0.93 -7.26
C SER A 42 -7.62 0.96 -5.74
N TRP A 43 -7.11 2.05 -5.16
CA TRP A 43 -7.03 2.23 -3.71
C TRP A 43 -8.43 2.39 -3.11
N ALA A 44 -9.28 3.20 -3.73
CA ALA A 44 -10.67 3.37 -3.32
C ALA A 44 -11.47 2.05 -3.39
N ALA A 45 -11.27 1.26 -4.45
CA ALA A 45 -11.88 -0.07 -4.57
C ALA A 45 -11.37 -1.07 -3.51
N CYS A 46 -10.08 -1.00 -3.16
CA CYS A 46 -9.51 -1.80 -2.08
C CYS A 46 -10.11 -1.44 -0.71
N MET A 47 -10.16 -0.14 -0.40
CA MET A 47 -10.77 0.36 0.83
C MET A 47 -12.26 0.02 0.92
N LYS A 48 -12.99 0.12 -0.19
CA LYS A 48 -14.41 -0.27 -0.26
C LYS A 48 -14.64 -1.73 0.18
N ARG A 49 -13.81 -2.67 -0.28
CA ARG A 49 -13.91 -4.09 0.12
C ARG A 49 -13.65 -4.32 1.61
N ILE A 50 -12.74 -3.55 2.21
CA ILE A 50 -12.44 -3.65 3.65
C ILE A 50 -13.55 -3.01 4.47
N LEU A 51 -14.07 -1.85 4.03
CA LEU A 51 -15.12 -1.10 4.71
C LEU A 51 -16.49 -1.78 4.68
N GLU A 52 -16.75 -2.62 3.66
CA GLU A 52 -18.00 -3.39 3.58
C GLU A 52 -18.09 -4.52 4.63
N ILE A 53 -16.96 -4.91 5.24
CA ILE A 53 -16.94 -5.96 6.28
C ILE A 53 -16.97 -5.29 7.65
N ASN A 54 -18.05 -5.52 8.41
CA ASN A 54 -18.12 -5.10 9.81
C ASN A 54 -17.50 -6.18 10.71
N PRO A 55 -16.26 -6.00 11.23
CA PRO A 55 -15.62 -7.00 12.08
C PRO A 55 -16.29 -7.15 13.45
N LEU A 56 -17.21 -6.24 13.80
CA LEU A 56 -17.98 -6.28 15.05
C LEU A 56 -19.36 -6.91 14.86
N GLU A 57 -19.66 -7.51 13.71
CA GLU A 57 -20.88 -8.29 13.49
C GLU A 57 -20.58 -9.79 13.60
N CYS A 58 -21.35 -10.50 14.43
CA CYS A 58 -21.18 -11.95 14.55
C CYS A 58 -21.60 -12.66 13.25
N PRO A 59 -20.75 -13.50 12.62
CA PRO A 59 -21.08 -14.16 11.37
C PRO A 59 -22.19 -15.23 11.49
N LYS A 60 -22.52 -15.66 12.71
CA LYS A 60 -23.56 -16.67 12.97
C LYS A 60 -24.94 -16.07 13.26
N CYS A 61 -25.00 -15.07 14.15
CA CYS A 61 -26.25 -14.51 14.64
C CYS A 61 -26.46 -13.02 14.32
N LYS A 62 -25.51 -12.37 13.63
CA LYS A 62 -25.56 -10.95 13.24
C LYS A 62 -25.69 -9.96 14.40
N SER A 63 -25.47 -10.39 15.63
CA SER A 63 -25.44 -9.51 16.79
C SER A 63 -24.16 -8.67 16.83
N GLN A 64 -24.24 -7.49 17.44
CA GLN A 64 -23.08 -6.64 17.68
C GLN A 64 -22.14 -7.27 18.73
N MET A 65 -20.87 -7.42 18.39
CA MET A 65 -19.79 -7.88 19.24
C MET A 65 -19.11 -6.69 19.94
N ARG A 66 -18.52 -6.93 21.11
CA ARG A 66 -17.74 -5.93 21.87
C ARG A 66 -16.29 -6.39 21.99
N ILE A 67 -15.36 -5.43 21.86
CA ILE A 67 -13.94 -5.68 22.10
C ILE A 67 -13.74 -5.85 23.60
N VAL A 68 -13.18 -6.99 24.01
CA VAL A 68 -12.92 -7.30 25.43
C VAL A 68 -11.47 -7.05 25.85
N ALA A 69 -10.51 -7.22 24.94
CA ALA A 69 -9.09 -7.05 25.19
C ALA A 69 -8.32 -6.83 23.88
N PHE A 70 -7.15 -6.19 23.99
CA PHE A 70 -6.15 -6.12 22.94
C PHE A 70 -4.95 -6.97 23.36
N ILE A 71 -4.59 -7.95 22.55
CA ILE A 71 -3.49 -8.88 22.82
C ILE A 71 -2.32 -8.51 21.90
N GLN A 72 -1.16 -8.19 22.47
CA GLN A 72 0.03 -7.78 21.72
C GLN A 72 1.16 -8.81 21.77
N ASP A 73 1.14 -9.74 22.73
CA ASP A 73 2.16 -10.77 22.87
C ASP A 73 2.00 -11.86 21.80
N PRO A 74 2.99 -12.06 20.91
CA PRO A 74 2.91 -13.09 19.87
C PRO A 74 2.79 -14.51 20.43
N LEU A 75 3.37 -14.82 21.59
CA LEU A 75 3.27 -16.15 22.18
C LEU A 75 1.85 -16.47 22.63
N GLU A 76 1.17 -15.50 23.25
CA GLU A 76 -0.22 -15.67 23.65
C GLU A 76 -1.17 -15.75 22.45
N ILE A 77 -0.92 -14.96 21.40
CA ILE A 77 -1.68 -15.04 20.14
C ILE A 77 -1.58 -16.45 19.54
N THR A 78 -0.38 -17.02 19.45
CA THR A 78 -0.19 -18.38 18.89
C THR A 78 -0.86 -19.46 19.73
N LYS A 79 -0.81 -19.37 21.08
CA LYS A 79 -1.52 -20.29 21.97
C LYS A 79 -3.04 -20.25 21.73
N ILE A 80 -3.62 -19.05 21.65
CA ILE A 80 -5.05 -18.86 21.40
C ILE A 80 -5.42 -19.42 20.02
N MET A 81 -4.65 -19.11 18.98
CA MET A 81 -4.90 -19.62 17.62
C MET A 81 -4.88 -21.15 17.57
N ARG A 82 -3.92 -21.81 18.22
CA ARG A 82 -3.88 -23.28 18.33
C ARG A 82 -5.11 -23.84 19.03
N SER A 83 -5.56 -23.21 20.12
CA SER A 83 -6.75 -23.65 20.85
C SER A 83 -8.02 -23.60 20.00
N LEU A 84 -8.10 -22.61 19.10
CA LEU A 84 -9.21 -22.41 18.17
C LEU A 84 -9.06 -23.22 16.86
N LYS A 85 -7.98 -24.00 16.72
CA LYS A 85 -7.64 -24.76 15.50
C LYS A 85 -7.55 -23.87 14.24
N ILE A 86 -7.15 -22.61 14.41
CA ILE A 86 -6.93 -21.69 13.30
C ILE A 86 -5.53 -21.96 12.73
N PRO A 87 -5.38 -22.18 11.42
CA PRO A 87 -4.08 -22.39 10.81
C PRO A 87 -3.20 -21.15 10.97
N GLU A 88 -1.89 -21.35 11.10
CA GLU A 88 -0.93 -20.25 11.10
C GLU A 88 -1.02 -19.50 9.76
N PHE A 89 -0.95 -18.16 9.83
CA PHE A 89 -1.03 -17.33 8.64
C PHE A 89 0.16 -17.62 7.72
N SER A 90 -0.12 -18.12 6.51
CA SER A 90 0.85 -18.19 5.44
C SER A 90 0.54 -17.09 4.42
N PRO A 91 1.51 -16.22 4.07
CA PRO A 91 1.29 -15.27 2.99
C PRO A 91 0.97 -16.01 1.69
N PRO A 92 0.10 -15.45 0.82
CA PRO A 92 -0.16 -16.03 -0.48
C PRO A 92 1.15 -16.09 -1.30
N PRO A 93 1.29 -17.07 -2.22
CA PRO A 93 2.48 -17.19 -3.04
C PRO A 93 2.72 -15.87 -3.80
N LYS A 94 4.00 -15.51 -3.96
CA LYS A 94 4.39 -14.32 -4.73
C LYS A 94 3.83 -14.46 -6.14
N LEU A 95 3.18 -13.40 -6.64
CA LEU A 95 2.78 -13.35 -8.04
C LEU A 95 4.03 -13.46 -8.93
N PRO A 96 3.97 -14.22 -10.03
CA PRO A 96 5.07 -14.29 -10.98
C PRO A 96 5.40 -12.88 -11.48
N ARG A 97 6.70 -12.55 -11.59
CA ARG A 97 7.12 -11.30 -12.21
C ARG A 97 6.63 -11.29 -13.65
N ALA A 98 6.13 -10.15 -14.11
CA ALA A 98 5.82 -9.96 -15.53
C ALA A 98 7.08 -10.30 -16.36
N PRO A 99 6.93 -10.99 -17.51
CA PRO A 99 8.05 -11.21 -18.42
C PRO A 99 8.67 -9.85 -18.82
N PRO A 100 9.99 -9.80 -19.08
CA PRO A 100 10.63 -8.56 -19.52
C PRO A 100 9.92 -8.04 -20.78
N ASP A 101 9.61 -6.75 -20.80
CA ASP A 101 8.97 -6.08 -21.93
C ASP A 101 9.79 -6.33 -23.21
N THR A 102 9.19 -7.00 -24.19
CA THR A 102 9.82 -7.31 -25.49
C THR A 102 9.89 -6.11 -26.43
N PHE A 103 9.61 -4.89 -25.94
CA PHE A 103 9.48 -3.69 -26.77
C PHE A 103 10.81 -3.25 -27.41
N ASP A 104 11.95 -3.64 -26.86
CA ASP A 104 13.27 -3.22 -27.35
C ASP A 104 13.77 -3.97 -28.60
N THR A 105 13.17 -5.08 -29.01
CA THR A 105 13.71 -5.88 -30.14
C THR A 105 13.27 -5.41 -31.52
N TYR A 106 12.39 -4.41 -31.63
CA TYR A 106 11.81 -3.96 -32.92
C TYR A 106 12.54 -2.80 -33.60
N TYR A 107 13.49 -2.15 -32.93
CA TYR A 107 14.24 -0.98 -33.45
C TYR A 107 15.74 -1.24 -33.67
N GLN A 108 16.16 -2.51 -33.76
CA GLN A 108 17.56 -2.91 -33.93
C GLN A 108 17.90 -3.56 -35.28
N ASN A 109 17.00 -3.52 -36.27
CA ASN A 109 17.28 -3.90 -37.67
C ASN A 109 17.17 -2.69 -38.60
#